data_AF-A0A8S0XB80-F1
#
_entry.id   AF-A0A8S0XB80-F1
#
_cell.length_a   1.000
_cell.length_b   1.000
_cell.length_c   1.000
_cell.angle_alpha   90.00
_cell.angle_beta   90.00
_cell.angle_gamma   90.00
#
_symmetry.space_group_name_H-M   'P 1'
#
loop_
_entity.id
_entity.type
_entity.pdbx_description
1 polymer ?
#
loop_
_entity_poly.entity_id
_entity_poly.type
_entity_poly.pdbx_seq_one_letter_code
_entity_poly.pdbx_strand_id
1 'polypeptide(L)'
;MYIRVTSRKNKDNSVVKYVQLAHNVRNPKTGSPQANVLFNFGRLDRLDMESLRRLERSIRRFLGEPLDPVEAPKPEFLSCRPLGGAWFLDQLWRKLGIDSILKRRLKEREYRTEVERALFAMVANRALAPLSKLQLEKWVPEKVVIPGLANVEVQHCYRAMDFLLESQEDVEREVFYAVADLFHLEVDLLFFDTTSTYFEMDAWDDEEQDLKALGHSKDSRPDLPQIVIGLAVTRDGIPIRSWVWPDNTSDMSVIPEVKRDLAGWKLGRVVSVMDRGFSSEENLRILQRTGGHYIAGERLRAGKPELGFDSFSWI
;
A
#
# COMPACT_ATOMS: atom_id res chain seq x y z
N MET A 1 39.54 -30.37 44.04
CA MET A 1 40.75 -29.91 43.30
C MET A 1 40.40 -28.62 42.58
N TYR A 2 41.35 -27.70 42.37
CA TYR A 2 41.10 -26.41 41.73
C TYR A 2 42.33 -25.91 40.98
N ILE A 3 42.12 -25.05 39.98
CA ILE A 3 43.22 -24.38 39.25
C ILE A 3 43.64 -23.15 40.05
N ARG A 4 44.95 -23.01 40.30
CA ARG A 4 45.56 -21.82 40.92
C ARG A 4 46.64 -21.24 40.02
N VAL A 5 46.82 -19.92 40.10
CA VAL A 5 47.92 -19.20 39.45
C VAL A 5 48.89 -18.71 40.50
N THR A 6 50.17 -19.01 40.32
CA THR A 6 51.25 -18.58 41.24
C THR A 6 52.27 -17.73 40.50
N SER A 7 52.69 -16.63 41.12
CA SER A 7 53.71 -15.74 40.54
C SER A 7 55.07 -16.00 41.17
N ARG A 8 56.12 -16.06 40.35
CA ARG A 8 57.53 -16.08 40.77
C ARG A 8 58.24 -14.86 40.20
N LYS A 9 58.93 -14.11 41.06
CA LYS A 9 59.77 -12.98 40.67
C LYS A 9 61.20 -13.47 40.39
N ASN A 10 61.74 -13.11 39.23
CA ASN A 10 63.09 -13.47 38.80
C ASN A 10 64.11 -12.40 39.26
N LYS A 11 65.42 -12.72 39.16
CA LYS A 11 66.51 -11.82 39.55
C LYS A 11 66.57 -10.54 38.70
N ASP A 12 66.03 -10.58 37.49
CA ASP A 12 65.88 -9.46 36.55
C ASP A 12 64.62 -8.61 36.81
N ASN A 13 63.98 -8.79 37.98
CA ASN A 13 62.72 -8.14 38.37
C ASN A 13 61.48 -8.55 37.54
N SER A 14 61.60 -9.45 36.55
CA SER A 14 60.45 -9.97 35.79
C SER A 14 59.57 -10.91 36.63
N VAL A 15 58.26 -10.94 36.34
CA VAL A 15 57.29 -11.80 37.05
C VAL A 15 56.78 -12.87 36.10
N VAL A 16 57.00 -14.14 36.43
CA VAL A 16 56.50 -15.29 35.68
C VAL A 16 55.35 -15.94 36.44
N LYS A 17 54.22 -16.16 35.77
CA LYS A 17 53.04 -16.83 36.33
C LYS A 17 53.00 -18.29 35.91
N TYR A 18 52.64 -19.18 36.82
CA TYR A 18 52.47 -20.62 36.59
C TYR A 18 51.05 -21.05 36.92
N VAL A 19 50.50 -21.97 36.12
CA VAL A 19 49.16 -22.53 36.31
C VAL A 19 49.28 -23.94 36.87
N GLN A 20 48.57 -24.23 37.95
CA GLN A 20 48.68 -25.50 38.69
C GLN A 20 47.31 -26.05 39.07
N LEU A 21 47.15 -27.37 39.02
CA LEU A 21 46.03 -28.09 39.62
C LEU A 21 46.42 -28.48 41.04
N ALA A 22 45.65 -28.02 42.03
CA ALA A 22 45.94 -28.25 43.43
C ALA A 22 44.72 -28.77 44.20
N HIS A 23 44.98 -29.35 45.37
CA HIS A 23 43.97 -29.62 46.39
C HIS A 23 44.52 -29.23 47.75
N ASN A 24 43.65 -28.70 48.62
CA ASN A 24 44.07 -28.28 49.95
C ASN A 24 44.10 -29.49 50.89
N VAL A 25 45.21 -29.64 51.61
CA VAL A 25 45.39 -30.65 52.66
C VAL A 25 45.77 -29.90 53.94
N ARG A 26 45.24 -30.33 55.10
CA ARG A 26 45.67 -29.75 56.38
C ARG A 26 47.04 -30.30 56.76
N ASN A 27 47.96 -29.40 57.09
CA ASN A 27 49.27 -29.81 57.59
C ASN A 27 49.12 -30.45 58.98
N PRO A 28 49.60 -31.70 59.19
CA PRO A 28 49.39 -32.44 60.44
C PRO A 28 50.12 -31.85 61.64
N LYS A 29 51.11 -30.96 61.43
CA LYS A 29 51.87 -30.31 62.52
C LYS A 29 51.35 -28.91 62.87
N THR A 30 50.92 -28.13 61.87
CA THR A 30 50.54 -26.72 62.07
C THR A 30 49.03 -26.48 61.99
N GLY A 31 48.24 -27.47 61.58
CA GLY A 31 46.79 -27.36 61.40
C GLY A 31 46.35 -26.46 60.24
N SER A 32 47.27 -25.72 59.63
CA SER A 32 47.00 -24.78 58.55
C SER A 32 46.70 -25.49 57.22
N PRO A 33 45.77 -24.95 56.40
CA PRO A 33 45.52 -25.47 55.07
C PRO A 33 46.71 -25.17 54.16
N GLN A 34 47.30 -26.21 53.58
CA GLN A 34 48.38 -26.11 52.60
C GLN A 34 47.92 -26.68 51.26
N ALA A 35 48.17 -25.95 50.19
CA ALA A 35 47.87 -26.43 48.85
C ALA A 35 48.90 -27.49 48.43
N ASN A 36 48.44 -28.72 48.22
CA ASN A 36 49.23 -29.77 47.59
C ASN A 36 49.04 -29.69 46.07
N VAL A 37 50.14 -29.58 45.32
CA VAL A 37 50.13 -29.43 43.87
C VAL A 37 50.08 -30.83 43.24
N LEU A 38 49.01 -31.13 42.52
CA LEU A 38 48.79 -32.42 41.87
C LEU A 38 49.36 -32.45 40.46
N PHE A 39 49.27 -31.32 39.75
CA PHE A 39 49.81 -31.19 38.40
C PHE A 39 50.20 -29.74 38.12
N ASN A 40 51.32 -29.54 37.41
CA ASN A 40 51.77 -28.22 37.00
C ASN A 40 51.63 -28.10 35.48
N PHE A 41 50.75 -27.22 35.03
CA PHE A 41 50.51 -26.99 33.61
C PHE A 41 51.61 -26.13 32.95
N GLY A 42 52.54 -25.59 33.73
CA GLY A 42 53.64 -24.79 33.25
C GLY A 42 53.37 -23.29 33.34
N ARG A 43 54.13 -22.51 32.56
CA ARG A 43 54.02 -21.05 32.58
C ARG A 43 52.78 -20.59 31.82
N LEU A 44 52.06 -19.61 32.39
CA LEU A 44 50.82 -19.08 31.81
C LEU A 44 51.02 -18.51 30.41
N ASP A 45 52.17 -17.90 30.13
CA ASP A 45 52.50 -17.30 28.82
C ASP A 45 52.85 -18.33 27.73
N ARG A 46 53.08 -19.59 28.11
CA ARG A 46 53.40 -20.69 27.19
C ARG A 46 52.39 -21.83 27.27
N LEU A 47 51.26 -21.59 27.93
CA LEU A 47 50.27 -22.61 28.19
C LEU A 47 49.47 -22.90 26.91
N ASP A 48 49.37 -24.18 26.57
CA ASP A 48 48.46 -24.64 25.52
C ASP A 48 47.00 -24.58 26.02
N MET A 49 46.34 -23.47 25.69
CA MET A 49 44.94 -23.23 26.05
C MET A 49 43.98 -24.21 25.36
N GLU A 50 44.33 -24.76 24.20
CA GLU A 50 43.47 -25.75 23.51
C GLU A 50 43.49 -27.08 24.25
N SER A 51 44.64 -27.50 24.76
CA SER A 51 44.76 -28.68 25.63
C SER A 51 43.95 -28.52 26.91
N LEU A 52 43.94 -27.34 27.53
CA LEU A 52 43.14 -27.09 28.72
C LEU A 52 41.63 -27.13 28.41
N ARG A 53 41.19 -26.56 27.28
CA ARG A 53 39.80 -26.68 26.80
C ARG A 53 39.41 -28.12 26.46
N ARG A 54 40.34 -28.96 25.98
CA ARG A 54 40.10 -30.40 25.78
C ARG A 54 39.91 -31.12 27.11
N LEU A 55 40.70 -30.77 28.13
CA LEU A 55 40.55 -31.31 29.48
C LEU A 55 39.21 -30.90 30.10
N GLU A 56 38.82 -29.63 29.97
CA GLU A 56 37.51 -29.14 30.41
C GLU A 56 36.37 -29.95 29.78
N ARG A 57 36.39 -30.11 28.45
CA ARG A 57 35.40 -30.92 27.74
C ARG A 57 35.37 -32.37 28.23
N SER A 58 36.53 -32.98 28.46
CA SER A 58 36.61 -34.34 29.01
C SER A 58 35.97 -34.43 30.40
N ILE A 59 36.21 -33.45 31.27
CA ILE A 59 35.62 -33.39 32.61
C ILE A 59 34.11 -33.20 32.53
N ARG A 60 33.61 -32.25 31.73
CA ARG A 60 32.16 -32.03 31.53
C ARG A 60 31.47 -33.29 31.00
N ARG A 61 32.08 -33.96 30.01
CA ARG A 61 31.60 -35.23 29.48
C ARG A 61 31.50 -36.31 30.56
N PHE A 62 32.50 -36.41 31.44
CA PHE A 62 32.48 -37.36 32.55
C PHE A 62 31.39 -37.03 33.59
N LEU A 63 31.14 -35.74 33.84
CA LEU A 63 30.09 -35.27 34.75
C LEU A 63 28.67 -35.38 34.18
N GLY A 64 28.52 -35.75 32.90
CA GLY A 64 27.22 -35.78 32.22
C GLY A 64 26.66 -34.39 31.92
N GLU A 65 27.50 -33.35 31.99
CA GLU A 65 27.10 -31.98 31.66
C GLU A 65 27.13 -31.77 30.13
N PRO A 66 26.14 -31.08 29.55
CA PRO A 66 26.14 -30.76 28.14
C PRO A 66 27.39 -29.95 27.77
N LEU A 67 28.06 -30.36 26.69
CA LEU A 67 29.38 -29.86 26.32
C LEU A 67 29.41 -28.39 25.91
N ASP A 68 28.26 -27.82 25.57
CA ASP A 68 27.99 -26.39 25.50
C ASP A 68 26.47 -26.27 25.66
N PRO A 69 25.92 -25.41 26.55
CA PRO A 69 24.60 -24.89 26.26
C PRO A 69 24.78 -24.10 24.97
N VAL A 70 24.26 -24.61 23.86
CA VAL A 70 23.97 -23.75 22.73
C VAL A 70 22.94 -22.76 23.26
N GLU A 71 23.41 -21.64 23.82
CA GLU A 71 22.55 -20.49 24.07
C GLU A 71 22.03 -20.13 22.69
N ALA A 72 20.80 -20.58 22.40
CA ALA A 72 20.08 -20.09 21.25
C ALA A 72 20.17 -18.57 21.33
N PRO A 73 20.60 -17.89 20.25
CA PRO A 73 20.72 -16.43 20.28
C PRO A 73 19.39 -15.88 20.79
N LYS A 74 19.47 -14.98 21.79
CA LYS A 74 18.27 -14.35 22.33
C LYS A 74 17.51 -13.73 21.17
N PRO A 75 16.20 -14.02 21.00
CA PRO A 75 15.45 -13.43 19.92
C PRO A 75 15.48 -11.91 20.05
N GLU A 76 15.95 -11.24 19.01
CA GLU A 76 15.92 -9.79 18.91
C GLU A 76 14.65 -9.37 18.15
N PHE A 77 13.93 -8.40 18.70
CA PHE A 77 12.80 -7.80 18.01
C PHE A 77 13.33 -6.94 16.86
N LEU A 78 13.09 -7.37 15.62
CA LEU A 78 13.50 -6.61 14.44
C LEU A 78 12.43 -5.59 14.02
N SER A 79 11.19 -6.04 13.82
CA SER A 79 10.07 -5.18 13.42
C SER A 79 8.71 -5.87 13.59
N CYS A 80 7.64 -5.08 13.60
CA CYS A 80 6.26 -5.56 13.50
C CYS A 80 5.49 -4.62 12.57
N ARG A 81 4.83 -5.18 11.56
CA ARG A 81 4.06 -4.42 10.56
C ARG A 81 2.66 -5.04 10.40
N PRO A 82 1.59 -4.23 10.37
CA PRO A 82 0.25 -4.75 10.13
C PRO A 82 0.13 -5.37 8.72
N LEU A 83 -0.47 -6.56 8.67
CA LEU A 83 -0.83 -7.26 7.43
C LEU A 83 -2.33 -7.20 7.13
N GLY A 84 -3.18 -7.23 8.15
CA GLY A 84 -4.62 -7.51 7.99
C GLY A 84 -5.34 -6.59 7.00
N GLY A 85 -5.18 -5.27 7.13
CA GLY A 85 -5.82 -4.29 6.24
C GLY A 85 -5.35 -4.42 4.79
N ALA A 86 -4.04 -4.50 4.56
CA ALA A 86 -3.49 -4.65 3.21
C ALA A 86 -3.87 -6.00 2.60
N TRP A 87 -3.88 -7.08 3.39
CA TRP A 87 -4.31 -8.39 2.90
C TRP A 87 -5.78 -8.40 2.50
N PHE A 88 -6.67 -7.82 3.32
CA PHE A 88 -8.09 -7.70 3.00
C PHE A 88 -8.31 -6.92 1.70
N LEU A 89 -7.63 -5.78 1.54
CA LEU A 89 -7.69 -4.99 0.31
C LEU A 89 -7.12 -5.75 -0.90
N ASP A 90 -6.07 -6.55 -0.73
CA ASP A 90 -5.53 -7.40 -1.81
C ASP A 90 -6.53 -8.48 -2.23
N GLN A 91 -7.30 -9.05 -1.29
CA GLN A 91 -8.37 -9.98 -1.63
C GLN A 91 -9.50 -9.29 -2.42
N LEU A 92 -9.91 -8.08 -2.02
CA LEU A 92 -10.90 -7.31 -2.78
C LEU A 92 -10.36 -6.94 -4.18
N TRP A 93 -9.12 -6.48 -4.26
CA TRP A 93 -8.45 -6.14 -5.50
C TRP A 93 -8.45 -7.28 -6.52
N ARG A 94 -8.20 -8.52 -6.05
CA ARG A 94 -8.30 -9.74 -6.86
C ARG A 94 -9.74 -10.11 -7.20
N LYS A 95 -10.65 -10.00 -6.23
CA LYS A 95 -12.06 -10.34 -6.41
C LYS A 95 -12.77 -9.40 -7.39
N LEU A 96 -12.32 -8.15 -7.47
CA LEU A 96 -12.74 -7.14 -8.45
C LEU A 96 -12.01 -7.29 -9.80
N GLY A 97 -11.16 -8.29 -9.96
CA GLY A 97 -10.43 -8.56 -11.20
C GLY A 97 -9.31 -7.58 -11.52
N ILE A 98 -9.03 -6.58 -10.67
CA ILE A 98 -8.10 -5.48 -10.97
C ILE A 98 -6.68 -6.01 -11.21
N ASP A 99 -6.21 -6.98 -10.40
CA ASP A 99 -4.89 -7.57 -10.62
C ASP A 99 -4.79 -8.28 -11.97
N SER A 100 -5.86 -8.99 -12.37
CA SER A 100 -5.90 -9.78 -13.58
C SER A 100 -5.91 -8.89 -14.84
N ILE A 101 -6.72 -7.82 -14.87
CA ILE A 101 -6.78 -6.89 -16.00
C ILE A 101 -5.45 -6.14 -16.15
N LEU A 102 -4.87 -5.66 -15.05
CA LEU A 102 -3.59 -4.95 -15.10
C LEU A 102 -2.47 -5.87 -15.58
N LYS A 103 -2.37 -7.11 -15.06
CA LYS A 103 -1.38 -8.09 -15.53
C LYS A 103 -1.57 -8.45 -17.00
N ARG A 104 -2.82 -8.59 -17.46
CA ARG A 104 -3.14 -8.86 -18.88
C ARG A 104 -2.67 -7.72 -19.77
N ARG A 105 -2.96 -6.47 -19.41
CA ARG A 105 -2.53 -5.26 -20.12
C ARG A 105 -1.00 -5.06 -20.09
N LEU A 106 -0.34 -5.51 -19.03
CA LEU A 106 1.12 -5.49 -18.91
C LEU A 106 1.82 -6.57 -19.74
N LYS A 107 1.16 -7.69 -20.05
CA LYS A 107 1.78 -8.84 -20.76
C LYS A 107 2.34 -8.47 -22.13
N GLU A 108 1.77 -7.46 -22.78
CA GLU A 108 2.22 -6.97 -24.09
C GLU A 108 3.40 -5.99 -23.99
N ARG A 109 3.86 -5.67 -22.78
CA ARG A 109 4.87 -4.63 -22.51
C ARG A 109 6.03 -5.17 -21.68
N GLU A 110 7.25 -4.79 -22.05
CA GLU A 110 8.47 -5.16 -21.31
C GLU A 110 8.72 -4.23 -20.10
N TYR A 111 7.82 -4.22 -19.12
CA TYR A 111 8.11 -3.54 -17.86
C TYR A 111 9.02 -4.39 -16.97
N ARG A 112 10.07 -3.78 -16.42
CA ARG A 112 10.98 -4.40 -15.43
C ARG A 112 10.48 -4.28 -13.98
N THR A 113 9.43 -3.50 -13.74
CA THR A 113 8.92 -3.15 -12.41
C THR A 113 7.56 -3.79 -12.18
N GLU A 114 7.25 -4.16 -10.93
CA GLU A 114 5.95 -4.65 -10.49
C GLU A 114 4.87 -3.54 -10.47
N VAL A 115 4.52 -3.02 -11.65
CA VAL A 115 3.58 -1.89 -11.85
C VAL A 115 2.27 -2.13 -11.10
N GLU A 116 1.72 -3.33 -11.24
CA GLU A 116 0.47 -3.73 -10.62
C GLU A 116 0.54 -3.69 -9.08
N ARG A 117 1.67 -4.08 -8.49
CA ARG A 117 1.88 -4.00 -7.03
C ARG A 117 2.08 -2.56 -6.56
N ALA A 118 2.72 -1.71 -7.35
CA ALA A 118 2.84 -0.28 -7.05
C ALA A 118 1.46 0.42 -7.04
N LEU A 119 0.59 0.10 -8.01
CA LEU A 119 -0.79 0.57 -8.05
C LEU A 119 -1.58 0.11 -6.83
N PHE A 120 -1.50 -1.19 -6.52
CA PHE A 120 -2.13 -1.73 -5.33
C PHE A 120 -1.65 -1.03 -4.05
N ALA A 121 -0.35 -0.77 -3.91
CA ALA A 121 0.21 -0.08 -2.75
C ALA A 121 -0.33 1.35 -2.60
N MET A 122 -0.52 2.09 -3.70
CA MET A 122 -1.15 3.42 -3.66
C MET A 122 -2.61 3.37 -3.22
N VAL A 123 -3.36 2.38 -3.69
CA VAL A 123 -4.77 2.19 -3.29
C VAL A 123 -4.87 1.76 -1.83
N ALA A 124 -4.04 0.80 -1.41
CA ALA A 124 -3.97 0.37 -0.02
C ALA A 124 -3.54 1.51 0.91
N ASN A 125 -2.57 2.34 0.49
CA ASN A 125 -2.17 3.51 1.24
C ASN A 125 -3.33 4.51 1.39
N ARG A 126 -4.08 4.78 0.32
CA ARG A 126 -5.25 5.67 0.38
C ARG A 126 -6.30 5.20 1.38
N ALA A 127 -6.53 3.90 1.47
CA ALA A 127 -7.52 3.32 2.37
C ALA A 127 -7.06 3.20 3.83
N LEU A 128 -5.76 2.93 4.06
CA LEU A 128 -5.25 2.58 5.40
C LEU A 128 -4.48 3.71 6.08
N ALA A 129 -3.80 4.56 5.32
CA ALA A 129 -2.95 5.62 5.81
C ALA A 129 -2.72 6.66 4.68
N PRO A 130 -3.68 7.55 4.41
CA PRO A 130 -3.72 8.39 3.21
C PRO A 130 -2.59 9.43 3.21
N LEU A 131 -1.40 9.00 2.79
CA LEU A 131 -0.19 9.80 2.75
C LEU A 131 0.12 10.24 1.31
N SER A 132 1.13 11.09 1.14
CA SER A 132 1.60 11.46 -0.20
C SER A 132 2.29 10.29 -0.90
N LYS A 133 2.40 10.35 -2.24
CA LYS A 133 3.05 9.29 -3.05
C LYS A 133 4.51 9.11 -2.64
N LEU A 134 5.18 10.18 -2.26
CA LEU A 134 6.55 10.16 -1.74
C LEU A 134 6.65 9.38 -0.42
N GLN A 135 5.65 9.47 0.47
CA GLN A 135 5.67 8.75 1.74
C GLN A 135 5.51 7.24 1.58
N LEU A 136 5.10 6.73 0.41
CA LEU A 136 5.06 5.29 0.16
C LEU A 136 6.44 4.64 0.25
N GLU A 137 7.52 5.37 -0.09
CA GLU A 137 8.89 4.86 0.00
C GLU A 137 9.28 4.45 1.41
N LYS A 138 8.67 5.08 2.42
CA LYS A 138 8.83 4.72 3.85
C LYS A 138 7.72 3.79 4.32
N TRP A 139 6.48 4.07 3.92
CA TRP A 139 5.31 3.34 4.40
C TRP A 139 5.36 1.85 4.01
N VAL A 140 5.71 1.52 2.77
CA VAL A 140 5.77 0.12 2.29
C VAL A 140 6.81 -0.73 3.07
N PRO A 141 8.09 -0.32 3.18
CA PRO A 141 9.07 -1.13 3.90
C PRO A 141 8.88 -1.11 5.43
N GLU A 142 8.40 -0.01 6.03
CA GLU A 142 8.44 0.16 7.48
C GLU A 142 7.09 0.00 8.18
N LYS A 143 5.96 0.23 7.51
CA LYS A 143 4.66 0.42 8.18
C LYS A 143 3.58 -0.56 7.77
N VAL A 144 3.75 -1.34 6.71
CA VAL A 144 2.76 -2.31 6.24
C VAL A 144 3.43 -3.55 5.65
N VAL A 145 2.72 -4.69 5.65
CA VAL A 145 3.14 -5.86 4.87
C VAL A 145 2.30 -5.93 3.60
N ILE A 146 2.95 -5.78 2.45
CA ILE A 146 2.35 -5.99 1.12
C ILE A 146 3.06 -7.18 0.46
N PRO A 147 2.41 -8.34 0.33
CA PRO A 147 3.00 -9.49 -0.36
C PRO A 147 3.40 -9.13 -1.80
N GLY A 148 4.63 -9.48 -2.18
CA GLY A 148 5.19 -9.16 -3.49
C GLY A 148 5.74 -7.74 -3.64
N LEU A 149 5.75 -6.92 -2.58
CA LEU A 149 6.31 -5.58 -2.62
C LEU A 149 7.03 -5.23 -1.30
N ALA A 150 8.34 -5.46 -1.26
CA ALA A 150 9.16 -5.15 -0.08
C ALA A 150 9.50 -3.64 0.01
N ASN A 151 9.66 -3.00 -1.14
CA ASN A 151 9.99 -1.59 -1.28
C ASN A 151 9.31 -1.01 -2.54
N VAL A 152 9.14 0.30 -2.58
CA VAL A 152 8.66 1.02 -3.76
C VAL A 152 9.37 2.37 -3.85
N GLU A 153 9.64 2.81 -5.07
CA GLU A 153 10.19 4.13 -5.37
C GLU A 153 9.07 5.01 -5.93
N VAL A 154 9.05 6.28 -5.55
CA VAL A 154 8.00 7.22 -5.96
C VAL A 154 7.93 7.37 -7.48
N GLN A 155 9.07 7.27 -8.17
CA GLN A 155 9.14 7.32 -9.63
C GLN A 155 8.43 6.12 -10.29
N HIS A 156 8.47 4.95 -9.65
CA HIS A 156 7.70 3.80 -10.11
C HIS A 156 6.20 3.99 -9.90
N CYS A 157 5.79 4.66 -8.82
CA CYS A 157 4.40 5.02 -8.59
C CYS A 157 3.87 5.95 -9.69
N TYR A 158 4.61 6.98 -10.07
CA TYR A 158 4.18 7.91 -11.13
C TYR A 158 4.05 7.21 -12.49
N ARG A 159 5.05 6.44 -12.91
CA ARG A 159 4.96 5.63 -14.15
C ARG A 159 3.81 4.63 -14.12
N ALA A 160 3.52 4.07 -12.95
CA ALA A 160 2.39 3.18 -12.79
C ALA A 160 1.06 3.92 -12.95
N MET A 161 0.96 5.19 -12.52
CA MET A 161 -0.22 6.02 -12.74
C MET A 161 -0.43 6.36 -14.23
N ASP A 162 0.64 6.62 -14.98
CA ASP A 162 0.54 6.83 -16.44
C ASP A 162 -0.04 5.58 -17.11
N PHE A 163 0.47 4.40 -16.74
CA PHE A 163 -0.07 3.13 -17.22
C PHE A 163 -1.53 2.89 -16.81
N LEU A 164 -1.90 3.28 -15.58
CA LEU A 164 -3.28 3.18 -15.11
C LEU A 164 -4.21 4.07 -15.94
N LEU A 165 -3.78 5.30 -16.26
CA LEU A 165 -4.54 6.22 -17.10
C LEU A 165 -4.76 5.64 -18.50
N GLU A 166 -3.72 5.08 -19.12
CA GLU A 166 -3.83 4.38 -20.41
C GLU A 166 -4.74 3.14 -20.38
N SER A 167 -4.95 2.55 -19.20
CA SER A 167 -5.77 1.35 -18.99
C SER A 167 -7.10 1.65 -18.29
N GLN A 168 -7.43 2.93 -18.06
CA GLN A 168 -8.52 3.35 -17.19
C GLN A 168 -9.85 2.71 -17.59
N GLU A 169 -10.23 2.84 -18.87
CA GLU A 169 -11.52 2.33 -19.34
C GLU A 169 -11.66 0.81 -19.13
N ASP A 170 -10.62 0.04 -19.42
CA ASP A 170 -10.65 -1.41 -19.24
C ASP A 170 -10.74 -1.79 -17.76
N VAL A 171 -10.05 -1.05 -16.89
CA VAL A 171 -10.07 -1.27 -15.43
C VAL A 171 -11.43 -0.90 -14.85
N GLU A 172 -11.97 0.27 -15.17
CA GLU A 172 -13.29 0.71 -14.70
C GLU A 172 -14.38 -0.26 -15.15
N ARG A 173 -14.34 -0.72 -16.41
CA ARG A 173 -15.29 -1.69 -16.94
C ARG A 173 -15.21 -3.03 -16.22
N GLU A 174 -14.00 -3.55 -15.99
CA GLU A 174 -13.79 -4.81 -15.26
C GLU A 174 -14.32 -4.69 -13.82
N VAL A 175 -13.97 -3.61 -13.12
CA VAL A 175 -14.44 -3.35 -11.75
C VAL A 175 -15.97 -3.28 -11.71
N PHE A 176 -16.59 -2.52 -12.59
CA PHE A 176 -18.04 -2.37 -12.60
C PHE A 176 -18.75 -3.71 -12.81
N TYR A 177 -18.34 -4.51 -13.81
CA TYR A 177 -18.98 -5.80 -14.04
C TYR A 177 -18.69 -6.82 -12.94
N ALA A 178 -17.50 -6.80 -12.34
CA ALA A 178 -17.20 -7.64 -11.19
C ALA A 178 -18.12 -7.28 -10.01
N VAL A 179 -18.35 -6.00 -9.73
CA VAL A 179 -19.29 -5.57 -8.69
C VAL A 179 -20.73 -5.95 -9.06
N ALA A 180 -21.13 -5.73 -10.31
CA ALA A 180 -22.47 -6.06 -10.80
C ALA A 180 -22.78 -7.56 -10.66
N ASP A 181 -21.83 -8.43 -10.99
CA ASP A 181 -21.96 -9.88 -10.83
C ASP A 181 -22.01 -10.28 -9.34
N LEU A 182 -21.07 -9.77 -8.52
CA LEU A 182 -20.97 -10.13 -7.11
C LEU A 182 -22.22 -9.77 -6.29
N PHE A 183 -22.85 -8.65 -6.60
CA PHE A 183 -24.03 -8.17 -5.89
C PHE A 183 -25.33 -8.39 -6.66
N HIS A 184 -25.27 -9.00 -7.86
CA HIS A 184 -26.42 -9.15 -8.76
C HIS A 184 -27.15 -7.82 -8.97
N LEU A 185 -26.39 -6.76 -9.29
CA LEU A 185 -26.93 -5.41 -9.39
C LEU A 185 -27.92 -5.27 -10.55
N GLU A 186 -29.05 -4.65 -10.26
CA GLU A 186 -29.96 -4.14 -11.29
C GLU A 186 -29.52 -2.73 -11.69
N VAL A 187 -29.15 -2.56 -12.97
CA VAL A 187 -28.74 -1.26 -13.52
C VAL A 187 -29.93 -0.66 -14.25
N ASP A 188 -30.88 -0.11 -13.50
CA ASP A 188 -32.14 0.41 -14.02
C ASP A 188 -32.20 1.94 -14.00
N LEU A 189 -31.57 2.57 -13.00
CA LEU A 189 -31.35 4.00 -12.89
C LEU A 189 -29.86 4.33 -12.92
N LEU A 190 -29.52 5.37 -13.67
CA LEU A 190 -28.19 5.96 -13.69
C LEU A 190 -28.28 7.41 -13.26
N PHE A 191 -27.65 7.73 -12.14
CA PHE A 191 -27.47 9.09 -11.67
C PHE A 191 -26.15 9.61 -12.21
N PHE A 192 -26.16 10.79 -12.82
CA PHE A 192 -24.97 11.47 -13.29
C PHE A 192 -24.91 12.86 -12.69
N ASP A 193 -23.76 13.19 -12.11
CA ASP A 193 -23.46 14.51 -11.58
C ASP A 193 -22.00 14.90 -11.86
N THR A 194 -21.74 16.20 -11.87
CA THR A 194 -20.42 16.78 -12.03
C THR A 194 -20.01 17.55 -10.77
N THR A 195 -18.77 17.40 -10.34
CA THR A 195 -18.14 18.26 -9.35
C THR A 195 -16.92 18.93 -9.97
N SER A 196 -16.47 20.07 -9.44
CA SER A 196 -15.18 20.64 -9.83
C SER A 196 -14.19 20.53 -8.67
N THR A 197 -12.90 20.64 -8.99
CA THR A 197 -11.84 20.86 -7.99
C THR A 197 -10.76 21.75 -8.59
N TYR A 198 -10.01 22.45 -7.74
CA TYR A 198 -9.01 23.44 -8.14
C TYR A 198 -7.59 23.01 -7.76
N PHE A 199 -6.61 23.59 -8.43
CA PHE A 199 -5.18 23.40 -8.13
C PHE A 199 -4.58 24.66 -7.54
N GLU A 200 -3.82 24.51 -6.45
CA GLU A 200 -2.93 25.55 -5.95
C GLU A 200 -1.54 25.37 -6.58
N MET A 201 -1.05 26.39 -7.28
CA MET A 201 0.22 26.34 -7.99
C MET A 201 0.89 27.72 -8.03
N ASP A 202 2.22 27.72 -7.99
CA ASP A 202 3.02 28.95 -7.91
C ASP A 202 2.96 29.80 -9.19
N ALA A 203 2.75 29.16 -10.34
CA ALA A 203 2.55 29.81 -11.63
C ALA A 203 1.57 28.99 -12.48
N TRP A 204 0.66 29.69 -13.14
CA TRP A 204 -0.22 29.15 -14.18
C TRP A 204 0.33 29.63 -15.53
N ASP A 205 0.70 28.68 -16.39
CA ASP A 205 1.10 28.97 -17.76
C ASP A 205 -0.08 28.63 -18.68
N ASP A 206 -0.60 29.63 -19.39
CA ASP A 206 -1.74 29.49 -20.30
C ASP A 206 -1.42 28.57 -21.49
N GLU A 207 -0.15 28.19 -21.69
CA GLU A 207 0.27 27.23 -22.72
C GLU A 207 -0.01 25.75 -22.36
N GLU A 208 -0.28 25.41 -21.09
CA GLU A 208 -0.61 24.04 -20.61
C GLU A 208 -2.14 23.80 -20.45
N GLN A 209 -2.95 24.20 -21.44
CA GLN A 209 -4.43 24.02 -21.43
C GLN A 209 -4.93 22.60 -21.74
N ASP A 210 -4.17 21.54 -21.43
CA ASP A 210 -4.61 20.17 -21.75
C ASP A 210 -5.80 19.72 -20.89
N LEU A 211 -5.67 19.82 -19.56
CA LEU A 211 -6.72 19.37 -18.63
C LEU A 211 -7.21 20.48 -17.70
N LYS A 212 -6.36 21.46 -17.38
CA LYS A 212 -6.66 22.51 -16.41
C LYS A 212 -7.09 23.77 -17.13
N ALA A 213 -8.13 24.44 -16.64
CA ALA A 213 -8.59 25.70 -17.21
C ALA A 213 -9.07 26.66 -16.11
N LEU A 214 -8.94 27.96 -16.35
CA LEU A 214 -9.64 28.97 -15.56
C LEU A 214 -11.13 28.94 -15.94
N GLY A 215 -12.01 28.83 -14.95
CA GLY A 215 -13.43 28.64 -15.20
C GLY A 215 -14.32 28.89 -13.98
N HIS A 216 -15.54 28.37 -14.03
CA HIS A 216 -16.57 28.62 -13.03
C HIS A 216 -16.36 27.75 -11.80
N SER A 217 -15.82 28.34 -10.73
CA SER A 217 -15.57 27.63 -9.48
C SER A 217 -16.81 27.37 -8.65
N LYS A 218 -17.17 26.09 -8.43
CA LYS A 218 -18.15 25.70 -7.40
C LYS A 218 -17.65 26.03 -5.98
N ASP A 219 -16.34 26.13 -5.79
CA ASP A 219 -15.67 26.46 -4.52
C ASP A 219 -15.35 27.96 -4.36
N SER A 220 -15.88 28.83 -5.24
CA SER A 220 -15.64 30.29 -5.22
C SER A 220 -14.17 30.71 -5.34
N ARG A 221 -13.37 29.93 -6.08
CA ARG A 221 -11.95 30.20 -6.42
C ARG A 221 -11.74 30.35 -7.94
N PRO A 222 -12.35 31.37 -8.59
CA PRO A 222 -12.18 31.59 -10.03
C PRO A 222 -10.75 32.03 -10.40
N ASP A 223 -9.95 32.39 -9.41
CA ASP A 223 -8.52 32.74 -9.53
C ASP A 223 -7.62 31.51 -9.76
N LEU A 224 -8.15 30.29 -9.56
CA LEU A 224 -7.37 29.07 -9.65
C LEU A 224 -7.82 28.19 -10.83
N PRO A 225 -6.87 27.51 -11.50
CA PRO A 225 -7.18 26.55 -12.53
C PRO A 225 -7.89 25.34 -11.94
N GLN A 226 -8.87 24.82 -12.68
CA GLN A 226 -9.79 23.79 -12.24
C GLN A 226 -9.94 22.67 -13.27
N ILE A 227 -10.50 21.57 -12.77
CA ILE A 227 -11.02 20.45 -13.56
C ILE A 227 -12.44 20.12 -13.12
N VAL A 228 -13.22 19.57 -14.03
CA VAL A 228 -14.54 18.98 -13.76
C VAL A 228 -14.41 17.47 -13.73
N ILE A 229 -15.00 16.84 -12.72
CA ILE A 229 -15.05 15.40 -12.51
C ILE A 229 -16.51 14.97 -12.63
N GLY A 230 -16.79 14.08 -13.59
CA GLY A 230 -18.10 13.43 -13.72
C GLY A 230 -18.10 12.06 -13.08
N LEU A 231 -19.20 11.70 -12.42
CA LEU A 231 -19.40 10.37 -11.88
C LEU A 231 -20.80 9.86 -12.24
N ALA A 232 -20.85 8.71 -12.90
CA ALA A 232 -22.09 7.96 -13.09
C ALA A 232 -22.19 6.87 -12.02
N VAL A 233 -23.34 6.79 -11.34
CA VAL A 233 -23.61 5.78 -10.33
C VAL A 233 -24.96 5.09 -10.56
N THR A 234 -25.10 3.87 -10.06
CA THR A 234 -26.37 3.15 -9.99
C THR A 234 -27.30 3.76 -8.93
N ARG A 235 -28.53 3.25 -8.82
CA ARG A 235 -29.49 3.63 -7.77
C ARG A 235 -28.94 3.52 -6.35
N ASP A 236 -28.15 2.48 -6.09
CA ASP A 236 -27.57 2.22 -4.76
C ASP A 236 -26.26 2.99 -4.53
N GLY A 237 -25.90 3.90 -5.45
CA GLY A 237 -24.68 4.70 -5.35
C GLY A 237 -23.41 3.95 -5.75
N ILE A 238 -23.52 2.77 -6.37
CA ILE A 238 -22.35 2.03 -6.87
C ILE A 238 -21.78 2.74 -8.11
N PRO A 239 -20.48 3.10 -8.13
CA PRO A 239 -19.84 3.71 -9.28
C PRO A 239 -19.90 2.83 -10.53
N ILE A 240 -20.30 3.46 -11.64
CA ILE A 240 -20.28 2.85 -12.97
C ILE A 240 -19.00 3.28 -13.68
N ARG A 241 -18.82 4.59 -13.87
CA ARG A 241 -17.70 5.17 -14.60
C ARG A 241 -17.44 6.60 -14.14
N SER A 242 -16.19 7.03 -14.25
CA SER A 242 -15.77 8.40 -13.99
C SER A 242 -15.18 9.08 -15.22
N TRP A 243 -15.23 10.41 -15.25
CA TRP A 243 -14.67 11.23 -16.32
C TRP A 243 -13.99 12.46 -15.72
N VAL A 244 -13.02 13.00 -16.45
CA VAL A 244 -12.36 14.26 -16.09
C VAL A 244 -12.27 15.15 -17.33
N TRP A 245 -12.70 16.39 -17.19
CA TRP A 245 -12.69 17.40 -18.24
C TRP A 245 -12.08 18.72 -17.72
N PRO A 246 -11.64 19.61 -18.61
CA PRO A 246 -11.27 20.97 -18.23
C PRO A 246 -12.48 21.78 -17.74
N ASP A 247 -12.26 22.74 -16.82
CA ASP A 247 -13.33 23.53 -16.19
C ASP A 247 -14.08 24.48 -17.12
N ASN A 248 -13.54 24.76 -18.30
CA ASN A 248 -14.27 25.48 -19.35
C ASN A 248 -15.33 24.61 -20.05
N THR A 249 -15.44 23.33 -19.69
CA THR A 249 -16.42 22.41 -20.25
C THR A 249 -17.78 22.68 -19.62
N SER A 250 -18.75 23.06 -20.44
CA SER A 250 -20.13 23.19 -19.97
C SER A 250 -20.68 21.82 -19.57
N ASP A 251 -21.40 21.76 -18.45
CA ASP A 251 -22.21 20.59 -18.06
C ASP A 251 -23.10 20.10 -19.22
N MET A 252 -23.53 21.00 -20.11
CA MET A 252 -24.32 20.65 -21.29
C MET A 252 -23.55 19.84 -22.33
N SER A 253 -22.24 20.06 -22.48
CA SER A 253 -21.43 19.44 -23.53
C SER A 253 -20.95 18.03 -23.20
N VAL A 254 -21.06 17.58 -21.94
CA VAL A 254 -20.55 16.26 -21.53
C VAL A 254 -21.56 15.11 -21.76
N ILE A 255 -22.87 15.40 -21.77
CA ILE A 255 -23.92 14.38 -21.93
C ILE A 255 -23.78 13.51 -23.20
N PRO A 256 -23.44 14.08 -24.39
CA PRO A 256 -23.21 13.28 -25.58
C PRO A 256 -22.06 12.27 -25.45
N GLU A 257 -20.98 12.65 -24.76
CA GLU A 257 -19.82 11.79 -24.49
C GLU A 257 -20.17 10.70 -23.48
N VAL A 258 -20.74 11.08 -22.34
CA VAL A 258 -21.20 10.14 -21.30
C VAL A 258 -22.10 9.06 -21.89
N LYS A 259 -23.09 9.46 -22.72
CA LYS A 259 -23.97 8.50 -23.38
C LYS A 259 -23.23 7.57 -24.35
N ARG A 260 -22.25 8.10 -25.11
CA ARG A 260 -21.47 7.31 -26.08
C ARG A 260 -20.63 6.25 -25.37
N ASP A 261 -19.93 6.64 -24.31
CA ASP A 261 -19.03 5.75 -23.57
C ASP A 261 -19.81 4.62 -22.89
N LEU A 262 -20.94 4.96 -22.26
CA LEU A 262 -21.80 3.98 -21.59
C LEU A 262 -22.54 3.06 -22.56
N ALA A 263 -22.80 3.49 -23.80
CA ALA A 263 -23.40 2.61 -24.80
C ALA A 263 -22.52 1.38 -25.10
N GLY A 264 -21.19 1.52 -25.02
CA GLY A 264 -20.25 0.40 -25.17
C GLY A 264 -20.35 -0.64 -24.05
N TRP A 265 -20.91 -0.26 -22.89
CA TRP A 265 -21.01 -1.08 -21.70
C TRP A 265 -22.33 -1.85 -21.60
N LYS A 266 -23.19 -1.81 -22.63
CA LYS A 266 -24.39 -2.66 -22.76
C LYS A 266 -25.20 -2.82 -21.45
N LEU A 267 -25.39 -1.73 -20.71
CA LEU A 267 -25.99 -1.70 -19.36
C LEU A 267 -27.48 -2.07 -19.31
N GLY A 268 -28.06 -2.59 -20.40
CA GLY A 268 -29.48 -2.86 -20.51
C GLY A 268 -30.31 -1.58 -20.70
N ARG A 269 -31.56 -1.62 -20.25
CA ARG A 269 -32.48 -0.48 -20.30
C ARG A 269 -32.30 0.37 -19.05
N VAL A 270 -31.65 1.52 -19.21
CA VAL A 270 -31.34 2.45 -18.11
C VAL A 270 -32.13 3.74 -18.28
N VAL A 271 -32.67 4.27 -17.18
CA VAL A 271 -33.23 5.62 -17.10
C VAL A 271 -32.15 6.55 -16.55
N SER A 272 -31.75 7.54 -17.35
CA SER A 272 -30.77 8.55 -16.92
C SER A 272 -31.44 9.62 -16.06
N VAL A 273 -30.97 9.80 -14.84
CA VAL A 273 -31.42 10.85 -13.92
C VAL A 273 -30.35 11.94 -13.89
N MET A 274 -30.75 13.17 -14.19
CA MET A 274 -29.84 14.31 -14.21
C MET A 274 -30.47 15.57 -13.66
N ASP A 275 -29.62 16.40 -13.06
CA ASP A 275 -30.05 17.70 -12.57
C ASP A 275 -30.35 18.64 -13.75
N ARG A 276 -31.10 19.68 -13.42
CA ARG A 276 -31.39 20.86 -14.21
C ARG A 276 -30.18 21.45 -14.97
N GLY A 277 -28.98 21.35 -14.40
CA GLY A 277 -27.74 21.82 -15.05
C GLY A 277 -27.49 21.20 -16.41
N PHE A 278 -28.10 20.05 -16.72
CA PHE A 278 -27.84 19.22 -17.90
C PHE A 278 -29.01 19.19 -18.92
N SER A 279 -30.14 19.85 -18.64
CA SER A 279 -31.44 19.61 -19.28
C SER A 279 -31.76 20.52 -20.49
N SER A 280 -30.92 20.55 -21.54
CA SER A 280 -31.30 21.19 -22.82
C SER A 280 -32.22 20.27 -23.63
N GLU A 281 -33.05 20.85 -24.49
CA GLU A 281 -33.83 20.06 -25.45
C GLU A 281 -32.96 19.14 -26.31
N GLU A 282 -31.72 19.55 -26.63
CA GLU A 282 -30.77 18.72 -27.37
C GLU A 282 -30.29 17.53 -26.53
N ASN A 283 -29.89 17.75 -25.28
CA ASN A 283 -29.44 16.69 -24.38
C ASN A 283 -30.57 15.68 -24.09
N LEU A 284 -31.79 16.17 -23.87
CA LEU A 284 -32.97 15.33 -23.67
C LEU A 284 -33.24 14.45 -24.90
N ARG A 285 -33.14 15.00 -26.12
CA ARG A 285 -33.23 14.21 -27.35
C ARG A 285 -32.11 13.19 -27.45
N ILE A 286 -30.87 13.56 -27.10
CA ILE A 286 -29.73 12.65 -27.11
C ILE A 286 -29.99 11.48 -26.17
N LEU A 287 -30.49 11.70 -24.96
CA LEU A 287 -30.82 10.65 -23.99
C LEU A 287 -31.93 9.72 -24.47
N GLN A 288 -32.92 10.24 -25.21
CA GLN A 288 -34.00 9.43 -25.81
C GLN A 288 -33.56 8.59 -27.00
N ARG A 289 -32.44 8.91 -27.67
CA ARG A 289 -31.90 8.06 -28.76
C ARG A 289 -31.70 6.63 -28.26
N THR A 290 -31.72 5.67 -29.19
CA THR A 290 -31.51 4.24 -28.89
C THR A 290 -32.42 3.67 -27.80
N GLY A 291 -33.63 4.24 -27.63
CA GLY A 291 -34.62 3.76 -26.67
C GLY A 291 -34.30 4.09 -25.21
N GLY A 292 -33.43 5.07 -24.97
CA GLY A 292 -33.14 5.55 -23.61
C GLY A 292 -34.30 6.35 -23.02
N HIS A 293 -34.34 6.41 -21.70
CA HIS A 293 -35.30 7.22 -20.95
C HIS A 293 -34.55 8.18 -20.03
N TYR A 294 -35.21 9.25 -19.61
CA TYR A 294 -34.60 10.19 -18.67
C TYR A 294 -35.62 10.71 -17.64
N ILE A 295 -35.08 11.16 -16.51
CA ILE A 295 -35.72 12.03 -15.54
C ILE A 295 -34.81 13.26 -15.42
N ALA A 296 -35.34 14.45 -15.67
CA ALA A 296 -34.56 15.68 -15.66
C ALA A 296 -35.28 16.77 -14.85
N GLY A 297 -34.54 17.52 -14.04
CA GLY A 297 -35.06 18.72 -13.38
C GLY A 297 -35.30 19.85 -14.39
N GLU A 298 -36.44 20.54 -14.32
CA GLU A 298 -36.74 21.71 -15.17
C GLU A 298 -36.86 23.01 -14.38
N ARG A 299 -36.61 24.16 -15.04
CA ARG A 299 -36.94 25.49 -14.47
C ARG A 299 -38.45 25.67 -14.55
N LEU A 300 -39.11 25.81 -13.40
CA LEU A 300 -40.45 26.43 -13.34
C LEU A 300 -40.36 27.81 -14.00
N ARG A 301 -40.88 27.93 -15.22
CA ARG A 301 -41.06 29.21 -15.91
C ARG A 301 -42.52 29.58 -15.82
N ALA A 302 -42.83 30.75 -15.27
CA ALA A 302 -44.12 31.37 -15.47
C ALA A 302 -44.33 31.58 -16.98
N GLY A 303 -45.30 30.88 -17.58
CA GLY A 303 -45.74 31.12 -18.96
C GLY A 303 -45.27 30.17 -20.06
N LYS A 304 -44.63 29.03 -19.76
CA LYS A 304 -44.69 27.91 -20.73
C LYS A 304 -46.08 27.26 -20.60
N PRO A 305 -46.80 26.96 -21.70
CA PRO A 305 -47.97 26.09 -21.62
C PRO A 305 -47.52 24.82 -20.91
N GLU A 306 -48.30 24.35 -19.94
CA GLU A 306 -48.06 23.08 -19.28
C GLU A 306 -47.70 22.05 -20.36
N LEU A 307 -46.52 21.45 -20.24
CA LEU A 307 -46.14 20.31 -21.07
C LEU A 307 -47.30 19.34 -20.95
N GLY A 308 -48.04 19.16 -22.05
CA GLY A 308 -49.23 18.33 -22.10
C GLY A 308 -48.93 17.00 -21.43
N PHE A 309 -49.75 16.69 -20.43
CA PHE A 309 -49.69 15.52 -19.57
C PHE A 309 -49.37 14.24 -20.33
N ASP A 310 -48.08 13.89 -20.40
CA ASP A 310 -47.57 12.53 -20.60
C ASP A 310 -46.31 12.27 -19.75
N SER A 311 -45.88 13.25 -18.94
CA SER A 311 -44.80 13.09 -17.96
C SER A 311 -45.38 12.89 -16.56
N PHE A 312 -45.39 11.64 -16.09
CA PHE A 312 -45.71 11.31 -14.71
C PHE A 312 -44.72 11.99 -13.77
N SER A 313 -45.18 12.96 -12.97
CA SER A 313 -44.48 13.37 -11.75
C SER A 313 -44.91 12.45 -10.62
N TRP A 314 -43.92 11.93 -9.88
CA TRP A 314 -44.17 11.39 -8.55
C TRP A 314 -43.62 12.40 -7.54
N ILE A 315 -44.42 12.56 -6.48
CA ILE A 315 -44.15 13.33 -5.25
C ILE A 315 -42.83 12.89 -4.62
#